data_AF-A0AB35PND6-F1
#
_entry.id   AF-A0AB35PND6-F1
#
_cell.length_a   1.000
_cell.length_b   1.000
_cell.length_c   1.000
_cell.angle_alpha   90.00
_cell.angle_beta   90.00
_cell.angle_gamma   90.00
#
_symmetry.space_group_name_H-M   'P 1'
#
loop_
_entity.id
_entity.type
_entity.pdbx_description
1 polymer ?
#
loop_
_entity_poly.entity_id
_entity_poly.type
_entity_poly.pdbx_seq_one_letter_code
_entity_poly.pdbx_strand_id
1 'polypeptide(L)'
;MDKREQELRQKVADLKAKAEEFNNSGKYEDAKAKIEEAKNAKNELDNYLAMMQIQVSDPVNSQARVLPPSSVKNEDSSYKEVFMKAIRGQNLSHEEASVMQEYKAALSENTGKDGGYIVPEDITTTINQLKQTVDNLEQYVNVQPVSTNKGARTLEKRAASTPFAPLSEYGNPNAMQEIASPQFDRLPYVIEDYAGFLPVPNDLLNDTDQALEAYLRQWIAKKSIATRNYLILQEINKLTKVDLKDYKGIKTALNVTLDPAFSAVANIITNQDGFNYLDQLEDKDGRPLLQPDPTNPTRKLLSGKPVIVLSNKTIATDKDGKAPFIVGDLKEAVVLWDRQQLSLDMTKEGGSAWRGNTTEFRAIEREDVTLWDTEAVVYGQITVTAKA
;
A
#
# COMPACT_ATOMS: atom_id res chain seq x y z
N MET A 1 52.05 -0.75 -17.41
CA MET A 1 51.50 0.55 -17.85
C MET A 1 51.24 0.41 -19.33
N ASP A 2 49.97 0.27 -19.71
CA ASP A 2 49.59 0.16 -21.12
C ASP A 2 49.86 1.51 -21.82
N LYS A 3 50.32 1.50 -23.07
CA LYS A 3 50.68 2.70 -23.83
C LYS A 3 49.50 3.67 -23.96
N ARG A 4 48.29 3.11 -24.06
CA ARG A 4 47.02 3.84 -24.14
C ARG A 4 46.64 4.52 -22.82
N GLU A 5 46.98 3.93 -21.67
CA GLU A 5 46.77 4.55 -20.35
C GLU A 5 47.65 5.80 -20.18
N GLN A 6 48.91 5.72 -20.61
CA GLN A 6 49.84 6.84 -20.54
C GLN A 6 49.41 8.00 -21.45
N GLU A 7 48.95 7.69 -22.68
CA GLU A 7 48.42 8.69 -23.60
C GLU A 7 47.18 9.40 -23.05
N LEU A 8 46.25 8.66 -22.43
CA LEU A 8 45.04 9.24 -21.82
C LEU A 8 45.37 10.11 -20.60
N ARG A 9 46.28 9.68 -19.72
CA ARG A 9 46.76 10.49 -18.59
C ARG A 9 47.44 11.78 -19.05
N GLN A 10 48.23 11.70 -20.11
CA GLN A 10 48.92 12.85 -20.67
C GLN A 10 47.92 13.83 -21.32
N LYS A 11 46.93 13.32 -22.04
CA LYS A 11 45.84 14.12 -22.62
C LYS A 11 45.01 14.86 -21.56
N VAL A 12 44.72 14.22 -20.42
CA VAL A 12 44.03 14.86 -19.29
C VAL A 12 44.90 15.96 -18.66
N ALA A 13 46.20 15.71 -18.49
CA ALA A 13 47.13 16.70 -17.95
C ALA A 13 47.28 17.93 -18.86
N ASP A 14 47.40 17.72 -20.18
CA ASP A 14 47.54 18.80 -21.16
C ASP A 14 46.28 19.66 -21.28
N LEU A 15 45.08 19.04 -21.22
CA LEU A 15 43.82 19.77 -21.26
C LEU A 15 43.58 20.58 -19.98
N LYS A 16 44.02 20.05 -18.82
CA LYS A 16 43.98 20.78 -17.55
C LYS A 16 44.93 21.98 -17.56
N ALA A 17 46.16 21.80 -18.05
CA ALA A 17 47.13 22.89 -18.17
C ALA A 17 46.64 24.02 -19.09
N LYS A 18 46.04 23.67 -20.24
CA LYS A 18 45.43 24.65 -21.16
C LYS A 18 44.21 25.35 -20.56
N ALA A 19 43.39 24.65 -19.79
CA ALA A 19 42.27 25.25 -19.08
C ALA A 19 42.73 26.29 -18.03
N GLU A 20 43.80 25.99 -17.29
CA GLU A 20 44.41 26.92 -16.32
C GLU A 20 45.02 28.15 -17.03
N GLU A 21 45.65 27.96 -18.20
CA GLU A 21 46.17 29.05 -19.03
C GLU A 21 45.07 29.98 -19.58
N PHE A 22 43.95 29.42 -20.07
CA PHE A 22 42.79 30.20 -20.50
C PHE A 22 42.09 30.93 -19.35
N ASN A 23 42.09 30.33 -18.15
CA ASN A 23 41.52 30.96 -16.96
C ASN A 23 42.39 32.14 -16.47
N ASN A 24 43.72 32.01 -16.54
CA ASN A 24 44.65 33.07 -16.17
C ASN A 24 44.74 34.21 -17.20
N SER A 25 44.37 33.95 -18.46
CA SER A 25 44.28 34.96 -19.53
C SER A 25 42.89 35.60 -19.68
N GLY A 26 41.97 35.33 -18.74
CA GLY A 26 40.64 35.97 -18.67
C GLY A 26 39.63 35.47 -19.70
N LYS A 27 39.92 34.36 -20.40
CA LYS A 27 39.03 33.74 -21.40
C LYS A 27 38.22 32.61 -20.77
N TYR A 28 37.26 33.00 -19.93
CA TYR A 28 36.50 32.06 -19.10
C TYR A 28 35.60 31.09 -19.88
N GLU A 29 35.07 31.51 -21.04
CA GLU A 29 34.29 30.65 -21.94
C GLU A 29 35.16 29.52 -22.52
N ASP A 30 36.34 29.85 -23.04
CA ASP A 30 37.30 28.88 -23.57
C ASP A 30 37.85 27.96 -22.47
N ALA A 31 38.08 28.50 -21.26
CA ALA A 31 38.49 27.72 -20.10
C ALA A 31 37.42 26.69 -19.70
N LYS A 32 36.13 27.08 -19.68
CA LYS A 32 35.02 26.14 -19.42
C LYS A 32 34.94 25.04 -20.46
N ALA A 33 35.07 25.36 -21.75
CA ALA A 33 35.10 24.37 -22.82
C ALA A 33 36.25 23.36 -22.63
N LYS A 34 37.44 23.81 -22.25
CA LYS A 34 38.58 22.92 -21.97
C LYS A 34 38.45 22.11 -20.67
N ILE A 35 37.76 22.64 -19.66
CA ILE A 35 37.42 21.88 -18.45
C ILE A 35 36.42 20.75 -18.76
N GLU A 36 35.43 21.00 -19.61
CA GLU A 36 34.50 19.96 -20.08
C GLU A 36 35.24 18.87 -20.88
N GLU A 37 36.12 19.26 -21.81
CA GLU A 37 36.97 18.31 -22.54
C GLU A 37 37.86 17.47 -21.59
N ALA A 38 38.43 18.10 -20.55
CA ALA A 38 39.24 17.40 -19.55
C ALA A 38 38.41 16.42 -18.70
N LYS A 39 37.17 16.77 -18.33
CA LYS A 39 36.25 15.88 -17.62
C LYS A 39 35.87 14.67 -18.47
N ASN A 40 35.59 14.88 -19.75
CA ASN A 40 35.27 13.81 -20.68
C ASN A 40 36.46 12.86 -20.88
N ALA A 41 37.67 13.40 -21.06
CA ALA A 41 38.90 12.59 -21.14
C ALA A 41 39.20 11.84 -19.84
N LYS A 42 38.88 12.42 -18.68
CA LYS A 42 38.99 11.73 -17.38
C LYS A 42 37.99 10.59 -17.26
N ASN A 43 36.74 10.79 -17.66
CA ASN A 43 35.74 9.72 -17.68
C ASN A 43 36.15 8.58 -18.64
N GLU A 44 36.77 8.90 -19.77
CA GLU A 44 37.33 7.90 -20.70
C GLU A 44 38.49 7.12 -20.06
N LEU A 45 39.37 7.79 -19.30
CA LEU A 45 40.43 7.14 -18.53
C LEU A 45 39.86 6.24 -17.42
N ASP A 46 38.90 6.73 -16.65
CA ASP A 46 38.27 5.99 -15.56
C ASP A 46 37.51 4.77 -16.10
N ASN A 47 36.80 4.90 -17.22
CA ASN A 47 36.15 3.79 -17.92
C ASN A 47 37.17 2.79 -18.47
N TYR A 48 38.30 3.24 -19.01
CA TYR A 48 39.35 2.37 -19.51
C TYR A 48 40.03 1.59 -18.37
N LEU A 49 40.30 2.25 -17.23
CA LEU A 49 40.81 1.60 -16.02
C LEU A 49 39.80 0.61 -15.44
N ALA A 50 38.51 0.95 -15.45
CA ALA A 50 37.44 0.06 -15.04
C ALA A 50 37.34 -1.15 -15.99
N MET A 51 37.44 -0.97 -17.31
CA MET A 51 37.48 -2.07 -18.27
C MET A 51 38.71 -2.97 -18.12
N MET A 52 39.86 -2.43 -17.71
CA MET A 52 41.03 -3.23 -17.33
C MET A 52 40.83 -4.00 -16.00
N GLN A 53 39.95 -3.53 -15.13
CA GLN A 53 39.58 -4.19 -13.86
C GLN A 53 38.42 -5.17 -13.99
N ILE A 54 37.60 -5.05 -15.04
CA ILE A 54 36.58 -6.05 -15.39
C ILE A 54 37.30 -7.30 -15.90
N GLN A 55 37.53 -8.25 -14.99
CA GLN A 55 37.83 -9.63 -15.35
C GLN A 55 36.54 -10.29 -15.86
N VAL A 56 36.49 -10.63 -17.15
CA VAL A 56 35.60 -11.71 -17.60
C VAL A 56 36.20 -13.00 -17.03
N SER A 57 35.55 -13.55 -16.02
CA SER A 57 35.93 -14.81 -15.41
C SER A 57 35.42 -15.98 -16.24
N ASP A 58 36.35 -16.76 -16.78
CA ASP A 58 36.33 -18.24 -16.83
C ASP A 58 37.80 -18.73 -16.88
N PRO A 59 38.09 -19.93 -16.35
CA PRO A 59 38.63 -20.17 -15.01
C PRO A 59 40.15 -19.91 -14.87
N VAL A 60 40.49 -19.39 -13.68
CA VAL A 60 41.73 -19.55 -12.90
C VAL A 60 43.06 -19.68 -13.67
N ASN A 61 43.88 -18.63 -13.64
CA ASN A 61 45.31 -18.79 -13.32
C ASN A 61 45.91 -17.48 -12.79
N SER A 62 45.92 -17.31 -11.46
CA SER A 62 46.60 -16.20 -10.80
C SER A 62 48.11 -16.46 -10.78
N GLN A 63 48.86 -15.74 -11.62
CA GLN A 63 50.30 -15.62 -11.43
C GLN A 63 50.59 -14.72 -10.22
N ALA A 64 51.32 -15.31 -9.28
CA ALA A 64 51.67 -14.74 -7.99
C ALA A 64 52.47 -13.44 -8.09
N ARG A 65 52.16 -12.48 -7.21
CA ARG A 65 53.10 -11.43 -6.80
C ARG A 65 53.43 -11.63 -5.32
N VAL A 66 54.72 -11.82 -5.07
CA VAL A 66 55.34 -12.20 -3.80
C VAL A 66 55.28 -11.06 -2.78
N LEU A 67 54.86 -11.37 -1.56
CA LEU A 67 55.07 -10.58 -0.34
C LEU A 67 56.01 -11.35 0.61
N PRO A 68 56.83 -10.66 1.42
CA PRO A 68 57.91 -11.24 2.22
C PRO A 68 57.40 -12.08 3.41
N PRO A 69 58.22 -13.00 3.97
CA PRO A 69 57.73 -13.98 4.94
C PRO A 69 57.60 -13.34 6.32
N SER A 70 56.40 -13.33 6.88
CA SER A 70 56.18 -13.20 8.32
C SER A 70 56.02 -14.59 8.93
N SER A 71 56.92 -14.92 9.85
CA SER A 71 57.03 -16.18 10.55
C SER A 71 55.77 -16.52 11.35
N VAL A 72 55.05 -17.54 10.89
CA VAL A 72 54.07 -18.26 11.72
C VAL A 72 54.73 -19.56 12.16
N LYS A 73 54.78 -19.76 13.48
CA LYS A 73 55.30 -20.96 14.12
C LYS A 73 54.47 -22.17 13.64
N ASN A 74 55.15 -23.16 13.07
CA ASN A 74 54.56 -24.41 12.63
C ASN A 74 54.35 -25.34 13.84
N GLU A 75 53.09 -25.59 14.14
CA GLU A 75 52.53 -26.87 14.60
C GLU A 75 51.30 -27.00 13.67
N ASP A 76 51.20 -27.84 12.65
CA ASP A 76 51.76 -29.15 12.37
C ASP A 76 52.11 -29.30 10.88
N SER A 77 53.36 -29.68 10.58
CA SER A 77 53.86 -29.88 9.21
C SER A 77 53.15 -31.00 8.43
N SER A 78 52.36 -31.84 9.10
CA SER A 78 51.71 -33.02 8.53
C SER A 78 50.57 -32.66 7.54
N TYR A 79 49.66 -31.74 7.89
CA TYR A 79 48.50 -31.44 7.04
C TYR A 79 48.87 -30.80 5.69
N LYS A 80 49.81 -29.83 5.70
CA LYS A 80 50.25 -29.17 4.46
C LYS A 80 50.93 -30.13 3.49
N GLU A 81 51.71 -31.08 3.99
CA GLU A 81 52.38 -32.09 3.16
C GLU A 81 51.37 -33.06 2.54
N VAL A 82 50.38 -33.51 3.33
CA VAL A 82 49.30 -34.39 2.88
C VAL A 82 48.38 -33.69 1.87
N PHE A 83 48.00 -32.43 2.13
CA PHE A 83 47.19 -31.61 1.22
C PHE A 83 47.90 -31.35 -0.11
N MET A 84 49.21 -31.05 -0.07
CA MET A 84 50.00 -30.84 -1.28
C MET A 84 50.29 -32.14 -2.05
N LYS A 85 50.28 -33.31 -1.40
CA LYS A 85 50.28 -34.62 -2.08
C LYS A 85 48.94 -34.90 -2.77
N ALA A 86 47.82 -34.57 -2.11
CA ALA A 86 46.47 -34.75 -2.65
C ALA A 86 46.23 -33.90 -3.91
N ILE A 87 46.63 -32.62 -3.89
CA ILE A 87 46.55 -31.74 -5.09
C ILE A 87 47.47 -32.22 -6.22
N ARG A 88 48.60 -32.87 -5.90
CA ARG A 88 49.51 -33.48 -6.88
C ARG A 88 49.07 -34.86 -7.37
N GLY A 89 47.91 -35.37 -6.93
CA GLY A 89 47.32 -36.63 -7.42
C GLY A 89 48.06 -37.90 -7.00
N GLN A 90 48.88 -37.86 -5.93
CA GLN A 90 49.54 -39.03 -5.38
C GLN A 90 48.61 -39.80 -4.43
N ASN A 91 48.71 -41.13 -4.38
CA ASN A 91 47.90 -41.95 -3.47
C ASN A 91 48.28 -41.67 -2.00
N LEU A 92 47.30 -41.32 -1.17
CA LEU A 92 47.47 -41.11 0.27
C LEU A 92 47.41 -42.45 1.03
N SER A 93 48.24 -42.57 2.07
CA SER A 93 48.14 -43.66 3.05
C SER A 93 46.84 -43.54 3.89
N HIS A 94 46.39 -44.63 4.51
CA HIS A 94 45.16 -44.65 5.34
C HIS A 94 45.23 -43.65 6.51
N GLU A 95 46.41 -43.46 7.10
CA GLU A 95 46.68 -42.48 8.17
C GLU A 95 46.73 -41.02 7.65
N GLU A 96 47.14 -40.80 6.40
CA GLU A 96 47.15 -39.48 5.76
C GLU A 96 45.72 -39.08 5.31
N ALA A 97 44.91 -40.05 4.90
CA ALA A 97 43.51 -39.84 4.55
C ALA A 97 42.66 -39.45 5.77
N SER A 98 42.92 -40.04 6.94
CA SER A 98 42.20 -39.68 8.18
C SER A 98 42.47 -38.24 8.61
N VAL A 99 43.70 -37.73 8.44
CA VAL A 99 44.03 -36.32 8.71
C VAL A 99 43.25 -35.39 7.78
N MET A 100 43.11 -35.71 6.50
CA MET A 100 42.27 -34.92 5.58
C MET A 100 40.78 -34.99 5.94
N GLN A 101 40.32 -36.10 6.48
CA GLN A 101 38.92 -36.35 6.83
C GLN A 101 38.52 -35.65 8.15
N GLU A 102 39.44 -35.57 9.10
CA GLU A 102 39.29 -34.84 10.37
C GLU A 102 39.20 -33.31 10.15
N TYR A 103 39.98 -32.76 9.21
CA TYR A 103 39.88 -31.34 8.82
C TYR A 103 38.68 -31.04 7.91
N LYS A 104 38.22 -31.99 7.09
CA LYS A 104 36.97 -31.86 6.31
C LYS A 104 35.74 -31.74 7.22
N ALA A 105 35.80 -32.30 8.43
CA ALA A 105 34.73 -32.21 9.41
C ALA A 105 34.66 -30.83 10.13
N ALA A 106 35.63 -29.94 9.90
CA ALA A 106 35.73 -28.65 10.57
C ALA A 106 35.23 -27.44 9.76
N LEU A 107 34.74 -27.64 8.53
CA LEU A 107 34.12 -26.59 7.72
C LEU A 107 32.65 -26.94 7.50
N SER A 108 31.75 -26.14 8.07
CA SER A 108 30.31 -26.36 8.06
C SER A 108 29.58 -25.03 7.92
N GLU A 109 28.68 -24.96 6.94
CA GLU A 109 27.80 -23.80 6.71
C GLU A 109 26.83 -23.56 7.88
N ASN A 110 26.55 -24.59 8.69
CA ASN A 110 25.57 -24.53 9.78
C ASN A 110 26.16 -24.07 11.13
N THR A 111 27.49 -24.00 11.26
CA THR A 111 28.17 -23.57 12.49
C THR A 111 28.95 -22.29 12.24
N GLY A 112 28.56 -21.20 12.91
CA GLY A 112 29.10 -19.86 12.66
C GLY A 112 30.63 -19.78 12.65
N LYS A 113 31.30 -20.39 13.64
CA LYS A 113 32.77 -20.39 13.75
C LYS A 113 33.49 -21.19 12.66
N ASP A 114 32.80 -22.14 12.03
CA ASP A 114 33.37 -23.14 11.12
C ASP A 114 33.05 -22.83 9.64
N GLY A 115 32.74 -21.56 9.34
CA GLY A 115 32.43 -21.12 7.98
C GLY A 115 30.99 -20.64 7.78
N GLY A 116 30.11 -20.73 8.79
CA GLY A 116 28.78 -20.13 8.70
C GLY A 116 28.79 -18.60 8.59
N TYR A 117 29.77 -17.90 9.20
CA TYR A 117 29.86 -16.43 9.12
C TYR A 117 30.32 -15.89 7.76
N ILE A 118 30.90 -16.73 6.90
CA ILE A 118 31.36 -16.31 5.57
C ILE A 118 30.31 -16.55 4.49
N VAL A 119 29.20 -17.23 4.82
CA VAL A 119 28.03 -17.35 3.95
C VAL A 119 27.25 -16.04 4.06
N PRO A 120 27.15 -15.22 3.00
CA PRO A 120 26.33 -14.01 3.05
C PRO A 120 24.87 -14.42 3.25
N GLU A 121 24.26 -13.98 4.34
CA GLU A 121 22.81 -14.06 4.48
C GLU A 121 22.17 -13.06 3.51
N ASP A 122 21.25 -13.53 2.66
CA ASP A 122 20.46 -12.65 1.79
C ASP A 122 19.39 -11.93 2.63
N ILE A 123 19.84 -10.92 3.37
CA ILE A 123 18.97 -10.06 4.16
C ILE A 123 18.49 -8.94 3.25
N THR A 124 17.33 -9.14 2.64
CA THR A 124 16.63 -8.06 1.94
C THR A 124 16.10 -7.05 2.96
N THR A 125 16.54 -5.79 2.88
CA THR A 125 16.05 -4.67 3.71
C THR A 125 14.72 -4.09 3.22
N THR A 126 14.29 -4.48 2.01
CA THR A 126 12.99 -4.10 1.45
C THR A 126 11.86 -4.75 2.25
N ILE A 127 10.96 -3.92 2.78
CA ILE A 127 9.79 -4.40 3.53
C ILE A 127 8.79 -5.02 2.55
N ASN A 128 8.75 -6.34 2.51
CA ASN A 128 7.75 -7.09 1.75
C ASN A 128 6.37 -6.94 2.40
N GLN A 129 5.47 -6.22 1.74
CA GLN A 129 4.10 -6.06 2.22
C GLN A 129 3.25 -7.24 1.78
N LEU A 130 2.52 -7.82 2.73
CA LEU A 130 1.42 -8.72 2.38
C LEU A 130 0.36 -7.91 1.62
N LYS A 131 -0.07 -8.44 0.47
CA LYS A 131 -1.17 -7.86 -0.29
C LYS A 131 -2.44 -7.96 0.55
N GLN A 132 -2.93 -6.83 1.04
CA GLN A 132 -4.20 -6.72 1.72
C GLN A 132 -5.17 -5.95 0.82
N THR A 133 -6.43 -6.38 0.78
CA THR A 133 -7.50 -5.58 0.17
C THR A 133 -7.61 -4.29 0.96
N VAL A 134 -7.40 -3.16 0.29
CA VAL A 134 -7.69 -1.84 0.83
C VAL A 134 -9.13 -1.55 0.44
N ASP A 135 -10.05 -2.13 1.20
CA ASP A 135 -11.46 -1.81 1.09
C ASP A 135 -11.59 -0.32 1.40
N ASN A 136 -12.06 0.50 0.46
CA ASN A 136 -12.29 1.92 0.70
C ASN A 136 -13.77 2.23 0.46
N LEU A 137 -14.50 2.52 1.53
CA LEU A 137 -15.92 2.89 1.48
C LEU A 137 -16.14 4.36 1.13
N GLU A 138 -15.11 5.21 1.28
CA GLU A 138 -15.18 6.64 0.98
C GLU A 138 -15.65 6.90 -0.45
N GLN A 139 -15.23 6.08 -1.42
CA GLN A 139 -15.61 6.22 -2.82
C GLN A 139 -17.11 6.02 -3.10
N TYR A 140 -17.83 5.42 -2.16
CA TYR A 140 -19.26 5.12 -2.27
C TYR A 140 -20.14 6.07 -1.46
N VAL A 141 -19.57 6.93 -0.62
CA VAL A 141 -20.32 7.92 0.17
C VAL A 141 -20.08 9.33 -0.37
N ASN A 142 -20.87 10.30 0.08
CA ASN A 142 -20.67 11.70 -0.30
C ASN A 142 -19.69 12.38 0.66
N VAL A 143 -18.54 12.83 0.16
CA VAL A 143 -17.54 13.55 0.94
C VAL A 143 -17.77 15.06 0.81
N GLN A 144 -18.12 15.71 1.92
CA GLN A 144 -18.33 17.15 1.97
C GLN A 144 -17.23 17.83 2.79
N PRO A 145 -16.40 18.69 2.17
CA PRO A 145 -15.41 19.45 2.89
C PRO A 145 -16.06 20.52 3.77
N VAL A 146 -15.63 20.66 5.02
CA VAL A 146 -16.11 21.67 5.96
C VAL A 146 -14.98 22.41 6.65
N SER A 147 -15.19 23.67 7.02
CA SER A 147 -14.17 24.46 7.72
C SER A 147 -14.41 24.57 9.23
N THR A 148 -15.66 24.36 9.67
CA THR A 148 -16.11 24.55 11.06
C THR A 148 -16.19 23.23 11.82
N ASN A 149 -15.92 23.26 13.13
CA ASN A 149 -16.01 22.07 14.00
C ASN A 149 -17.45 21.57 14.20
N LYS A 150 -18.44 22.44 13.98
CA LYS A 150 -19.84 22.08 14.06
C LYS A 150 -20.64 22.87 13.05
N GLY A 151 -21.75 22.32 12.63
CA GLY A 151 -22.70 23.00 11.77
C GLY A 151 -23.95 22.16 11.57
N ALA A 152 -24.79 22.60 10.66
CA ALA A 152 -25.91 21.81 10.18
C ALA A 152 -26.12 22.06 8.69
N ARG A 153 -26.72 21.09 8.00
CA ARG A 153 -27.33 21.30 6.68
C ARG A 153 -28.83 21.20 6.79
N THR A 154 -29.52 21.99 5.97
CA THR A 154 -30.98 21.97 5.91
C THR A 154 -31.37 21.12 4.71
N LEU A 155 -32.22 20.14 4.96
CA LEU A 155 -32.73 19.17 3.99
C LEU A 155 -34.21 19.41 3.82
N GLU A 156 -34.69 19.42 2.59
CA GLU A 156 -36.13 19.33 2.37
C GLU A 156 -36.58 17.90 2.69
N LYS A 157 -37.60 17.78 3.53
CA LYS A 157 -38.19 16.49 3.85
C LYS A 157 -38.96 15.98 2.64
N ARG A 158 -38.68 14.76 2.20
CA ARG A 158 -39.45 14.14 1.11
C ARG A 158 -40.92 14.07 1.51
N ALA A 159 -41.76 14.67 0.68
CA ALA A 159 -43.21 14.56 0.76
C ALA A 159 -43.73 13.99 -0.56
N ALA A 160 -44.82 13.23 -0.48
CA ALA A 160 -45.50 12.77 -1.68
C ALA A 160 -45.94 13.98 -2.52
N SER A 161 -45.62 13.97 -3.81
CA SER A 161 -46.07 15.01 -4.74
C SER A 161 -47.60 14.98 -4.81
N THR A 162 -48.25 16.00 -4.27
CA THR A 162 -49.71 16.15 -4.34
C THR A 162 -50.06 16.93 -5.60
N PRO A 163 -50.91 16.41 -6.49
CA PRO A 163 -51.32 17.14 -7.69
C PRO A 163 -52.21 18.33 -7.31
N PHE A 164 -52.12 19.41 -8.08
CA PHE A 164 -53.04 20.54 -7.92
C PHE A 164 -54.48 20.11 -8.18
N ALA A 165 -55.42 20.67 -7.41
CA ALA A 165 -56.83 20.49 -7.67
C ALA A 165 -57.22 21.21 -8.99
N PRO A 166 -58.08 20.60 -9.83
CA PRO A 166 -58.52 21.22 -11.07
C PRO A 166 -59.35 22.49 -10.78
N LEU A 167 -59.04 23.59 -11.47
CA LEU A 167 -59.76 24.84 -11.38
C LEU A 167 -60.57 25.07 -12.67
N SER A 168 -61.89 25.25 -12.57
CA SER A 168 -62.73 25.64 -13.70
C SER A 168 -63.07 27.13 -13.64
N GLU A 169 -63.06 27.79 -14.80
CA GLU A 169 -63.53 29.17 -14.93
C GLU A 169 -65.03 29.22 -14.59
N TYR A 170 -65.43 30.10 -13.66
CA TYR A 170 -66.78 30.15 -13.03
C TYR A 170 -67.18 28.96 -12.12
N GLY A 171 -66.22 28.11 -11.70
CA GLY A 171 -66.44 27.04 -10.72
C GLY A 171 -66.62 27.52 -9.27
N ASN A 172 -66.79 26.59 -8.33
CA ASN A 172 -66.85 26.91 -6.90
C ASN A 172 -65.54 27.62 -6.47
N PRO A 173 -65.60 28.87 -5.96
CA PRO A 173 -64.39 29.62 -5.56
C PRO A 173 -63.62 28.97 -4.39
N ASN A 174 -64.25 28.04 -3.66
CA ASN A 174 -63.60 27.24 -2.61
C ASN A 174 -63.03 25.90 -3.11
N ALA A 175 -62.96 25.67 -4.43
CA ALA A 175 -62.37 24.45 -5.00
C ALA A 175 -60.84 24.41 -4.91
N MET A 176 -60.21 25.57 -4.69
CA MET A 176 -58.77 25.67 -4.48
C MET A 176 -58.44 25.20 -3.06
N GLN A 177 -57.71 24.10 -2.94
CA GLN A 177 -57.19 23.61 -1.66
C GLN A 177 -55.87 24.31 -1.34
N GLU A 178 -55.67 24.65 -0.07
CA GLU A 178 -54.37 25.11 0.42
C GLU A 178 -53.35 23.98 0.23
N ILE A 179 -52.25 24.30 -0.47
CA ILE A 179 -51.20 23.32 -0.74
C ILE A 179 -50.31 23.16 0.50
N ALA A 180 -49.84 21.93 0.73
CA ALA A 180 -48.87 21.69 1.79
C ALA A 180 -47.58 22.49 1.51
N SER A 181 -47.10 23.23 2.51
CA SER A 181 -45.81 23.92 2.43
C SER A 181 -44.65 22.92 2.59
N PRO A 182 -43.50 23.16 1.92
CA PRO A 182 -42.32 22.31 2.08
C PRO A 182 -41.86 22.30 3.54
N GLN A 183 -41.50 21.12 4.04
CA GLN A 183 -40.95 20.93 5.38
C GLN A 183 -39.45 20.74 5.27
N PHE A 184 -38.70 21.27 6.24
CA PHE A 184 -37.25 21.18 6.26
C PHE A 184 -36.77 20.51 7.55
N ASP A 185 -35.88 19.53 7.41
CA ASP A 185 -35.12 18.93 8.49
C ASP A 185 -33.72 19.55 8.58
N ARG A 186 -33.12 19.54 9.76
CA ARG A 186 -31.74 19.99 9.97
C ARG A 186 -30.89 18.80 10.40
N LEU A 187 -29.84 18.53 9.62
CA LEU A 187 -28.85 17.52 9.93
C LEU A 187 -27.62 18.18 10.56
N PRO A 188 -27.41 18.08 11.89
CA PRO A 188 -26.21 18.59 12.53
C PRO A 188 -25.01 17.68 12.28
N TYR A 189 -23.81 18.27 12.25
CA TYR A 189 -22.54 17.55 12.26
C TYR A 189 -21.62 18.13 13.32
N VAL A 190 -20.81 17.27 13.95
CA VAL A 190 -19.82 17.62 14.98
C VAL A 190 -18.53 16.89 14.67
N ILE A 191 -17.53 17.65 14.24
CA ILE A 191 -16.23 17.11 13.85
C ILE A 191 -15.45 16.65 15.08
N GLU A 192 -15.00 15.40 15.05
CA GLU A 192 -14.09 14.82 16.04
C GLU A 192 -12.66 14.72 15.47
N ASP A 193 -11.69 14.77 16.38
CA ASP A 193 -10.27 14.62 16.05
C ASP A 193 -9.84 13.16 16.28
N TYR A 194 -9.50 12.43 15.22
CA TYR A 194 -8.93 11.09 15.30
C TYR A 194 -7.42 11.19 15.12
N ALA A 195 -6.66 10.77 16.14
CA ALA A 195 -5.21 10.90 16.12
C ALA A 195 -4.50 9.69 16.72
N GLY A 196 -3.29 9.43 16.22
CA GLY A 196 -2.38 8.43 16.77
C GLY A 196 -0.94 8.90 16.62
N PHE A 197 -0.06 8.41 17.48
CA PHE A 197 1.38 8.64 17.36
C PHE A 197 2.14 7.31 17.31
N LEU A 198 3.26 7.30 16.57
CA LEU A 198 4.16 6.18 16.46
C LEU A 198 5.58 6.64 16.82
N PRO A 199 6.12 6.24 17.98
CA PRO A 199 7.52 6.49 18.30
C PRO A 199 8.41 5.50 17.54
N VAL A 200 9.39 6.02 16.80
CA VAL A 200 10.37 5.22 16.07
C VAL A 200 11.77 5.52 16.63
N PRO A 201 12.57 4.53 17.04
CA PRO A 201 13.93 4.74 17.52
C PRO A 201 14.79 5.48 16.49
N ASN A 202 15.59 6.44 16.95
CA ASN A 202 16.46 7.22 16.06
C ASN A 202 17.57 6.36 15.46
N ASP A 203 18.07 5.36 16.19
CA ASP A 203 19.08 4.43 15.69
C ASP A 203 18.53 3.68 14.46
N LEU A 204 17.30 3.19 14.54
CA LEU A 204 16.61 2.57 13.41
C LEU A 204 16.41 3.55 12.25
N LEU A 205 16.01 4.80 12.51
CA LEU A 205 15.80 5.79 11.45
C LEU A 205 17.10 6.23 10.77
N ASN A 206 18.22 6.26 11.50
CA ASN A 206 19.51 6.65 10.95
C ASN A 206 20.17 5.51 10.17
N ASP A 207 19.93 4.26 10.60
CA ASP A 207 20.51 3.06 9.99
C ASP A 207 19.66 2.49 8.85
N THR A 208 18.43 3.00 8.65
CA THR A 208 17.51 2.53 7.60
C THR A 208 17.31 3.58 6.50
N ASP A 209 17.27 3.14 5.24
CA ASP A 209 17.03 4.01 4.07
C ASP A 209 15.60 4.60 4.01
N GLN A 210 15.32 5.46 3.01
CA GLN A 210 13.99 6.04 2.70
C GLN A 210 12.84 5.03 2.59
N ALA A 211 13.14 3.72 2.48
CA ALA A 211 12.16 2.64 2.45
C ALA A 211 11.29 2.56 3.72
N LEU A 212 11.85 2.82 4.91
CA LEU A 212 11.11 2.77 6.16
C LEU A 212 10.09 3.91 6.26
N GLU A 213 10.48 5.13 5.88
CA GLU A 213 9.57 6.28 5.89
C GLU A 213 8.41 6.08 4.90
N ALA A 214 8.70 5.61 3.69
CA ALA A 214 7.67 5.31 2.69
C ALA A 214 6.70 4.23 3.18
N TYR A 215 7.20 3.19 3.83
CA TYR A 215 6.39 2.14 4.44
C TYR A 215 5.48 2.70 5.55
N LEU A 216 6.04 3.51 6.46
CA LEU A 216 5.28 4.11 7.55
C LEU A 216 4.17 5.02 7.02
N ARG A 217 4.43 5.83 6.00
CA ARG A 217 3.41 6.66 5.32
C ARG A 217 2.27 5.80 4.76
N GLN A 218 2.58 4.70 4.08
CA GLN A 218 1.57 3.78 3.54
C GLN A 218 0.79 3.06 4.66
N TRP A 219 1.44 2.69 5.75
CA TRP A 219 0.80 2.06 6.90
C TRP A 219 -0.16 3.01 7.60
N ILE A 220 0.21 4.28 7.78
CA ILE A 220 -0.69 5.30 8.34
C ILE A 220 -1.86 5.58 7.39
N ALA A 221 -1.62 5.67 6.07
CA ALA A 221 -2.70 5.84 5.09
C ALA A 221 -3.72 4.68 5.15
N LYS A 222 -3.25 3.42 5.30
CA LYS A 222 -4.12 2.26 5.52
C LYS A 222 -4.95 2.37 6.80
N LYS A 223 -4.38 2.93 7.88
CA LYS A 223 -5.12 3.18 9.11
C LYS A 223 -6.21 4.24 8.94
N SER A 224 -5.91 5.35 8.25
CA SER A 224 -6.90 6.39 7.94
C SER A 224 -8.11 5.82 7.18
N ILE A 225 -7.85 5.00 6.14
CA ILE A 225 -8.93 4.32 5.40
C ILE A 225 -9.74 3.40 6.33
N ALA A 226 -9.08 2.67 7.24
CA ALA A 226 -9.75 1.82 8.21
C ALA A 226 -10.61 2.63 9.21
N THR A 227 -10.15 3.80 9.67
CA THR A 227 -10.92 4.72 10.51
C THR A 227 -12.18 5.17 9.77
N ARG A 228 -12.03 5.68 8.54
CA ARG A 228 -13.16 6.14 7.70
C ARG A 228 -14.19 5.04 7.48
N ASN A 229 -13.74 3.84 7.12
CA ASN A 229 -14.62 2.70 6.95
C ASN A 229 -15.36 2.35 8.24
N TYR A 230 -14.68 2.40 9.39
CA TYR A 230 -15.29 2.13 10.68
C TYR A 230 -16.41 3.13 10.99
N LEU A 231 -16.17 4.42 10.81
CA LEU A 231 -17.16 5.48 11.04
C LEU A 231 -18.37 5.35 10.09
N ILE A 232 -18.13 5.09 8.81
CA ILE A 232 -19.20 4.84 7.82
C ILE A 232 -20.04 3.63 8.24
N LEU A 233 -19.41 2.52 8.60
CA LEU A 233 -20.12 1.32 9.02
C LEU A 233 -20.84 1.51 10.36
N GLN A 234 -20.33 2.35 11.27
CA GLN A 234 -21.03 2.69 12.51
C GLN A 234 -22.39 3.34 12.23
N GLU A 235 -22.43 4.34 11.34
CA GLU A 235 -23.67 5.01 10.96
C GLU A 235 -24.62 4.06 10.22
N ILE A 236 -24.10 3.28 9.27
CA ILE A 236 -24.90 2.29 8.54
C ILE A 236 -25.50 1.23 9.48
N ASN A 237 -24.78 0.83 10.54
CA ASN A 237 -25.31 -0.12 11.52
C ASN A 237 -26.45 0.44 12.40
N LYS A 238 -26.65 1.76 12.44
CA LYS A 238 -27.79 2.38 13.13
C LYS A 238 -29.09 2.22 12.33
N LEU A 239 -29.02 1.89 11.04
CA LEU A 239 -30.19 1.63 10.22
C LEU A 239 -30.95 0.39 10.69
N THR A 240 -32.26 0.37 10.45
CA THR A 240 -33.10 -0.78 10.76
C THR A 240 -32.71 -1.96 9.89
N LYS A 241 -32.26 -3.05 10.52
CA LYS A 241 -31.86 -4.28 9.83
C LYS A 241 -33.09 -5.03 9.35
N VAL A 242 -33.16 -5.28 8.05
CA VAL A 242 -34.24 -6.03 7.40
C VAL A 242 -33.77 -7.45 7.12
N ASP A 243 -34.53 -8.44 7.56
CA ASP A 243 -34.28 -9.84 7.19
C ASP A 243 -34.77 -10.09 5.76
N LEU A 244 -33.84 -10.21 4.82
CA LEU A 244 -34.15 -10.37 3.40
C LEU A 244 -34.55 -11.81 3.06
N LYS A 245 -34.32 -12.77 3.96
CA LYS A 245 -34.49 -14.22 3.79
C LYS A 245 -33.60 -14.81 2.70
N ASP A 246 -33.76 -14.38 1.44
CA ASP A 246 -33.10 -14.88 0.24
C ASP A 246 -32.74 -13.75 -0.74
N TYR A 247 -32.07 -14.09 -1.86
CA TYR A 247 -31.79 -13.16 -2.97
C TYR A 247 -33.02 -12.41 -3.51
N LYS A 248 -34.22 -12.98 -3.37
CA LYS A 248 -35.47 -12.32 -3.75
C LYS A 248 -35.74 -11.09 -2.89
N GLY A 249 -35.35 -11.11 -1.61
CA GLY A 249 -35.41 -9.95 -0.73
C GLY A 249 -34.55 -8.81 -1.23
N ILE A 250 -33.36 -9.10 -1.77
CA ILE A 250 -32.50 -8.07 -2.41
C ILE A 250 -33.23 -7.46 -3.62
N LYS A 251 -33.89 -8.28 -4.45
CA LYS A 251 -34.68 -7.77 -5.60
C LYS A 251 -35.88 -6.94 -5.15
N THR A 252 -36.57 -7.34 -4.09
CA THR A 252 -37.68 -6.56 -3.52
C THR A 252 -37.19 -5.24 -2.95
N ALA A 253 -36.03 -5.23 -2.27
CA ALA A 253 -35.41 -4.03 -1.77
C ALA A 253 -35.09 -3.05 -2.91
N LEU A 254 -34.52 -3.54 -4.01
CA LEU A 254 -34.21 -2.73 -5.20
C LEU A 254 -35.45 -2.23 -5.94
N ASN A 255 -36.51 -3.02 -6.05
CA ASN A 255 -37.65 -2.71 -6.92
C ASN A 255 -38.82 -2.03 -6.22
N VAL A 256 -38.97 -2.22 -4.90
CA VAL A 256 -40.16 -1.80 -4.14
C VAL A 256 -39.79 -0.92 -2.95
N THR A 257 -38.75 -1.27 -2.20
CA THR A 257 -38.40 -0.53 -0.98
C THR A 257 -37.65 0.76 -1.30
N LEU A 258 -36.72 0.72 -2.25
CA LEU A 258 -36.00 1.90 -2.72
C LEU A 258 -36.82 2.65 -3.77
N ASP A 259 -36.80 3.98 -3.69
CA ASP A 259 -37.30 4.84 -4.76
C ASP A 259 -36.56 4.53 -6.08
N PRO A 260 -37.25 4.54 -7.24
CA PRO A 260 -36.62 4.34 -8.54
C PRO A 260 -35.39 5.22 -8.80
N ALA A 261 -35.35 6.44 -8.26
CA ALA A 261 -34.20 7.34 -8.36
C ALA A 261 -32.94 6.74 -7.72
N PHE A 262 -33.05 6.12 -6.53
CA PHE A 262 -31.92 5.46 -5.86
C PHE A 262 -31.62 4.10 -6.47
N SER A 263 -32.66 3.34 -6.80
CA SER A 263 -32.50 2.04 -7.44
C SER A 263 -31.70 2.13 -8.75
N ALA A 264 -31.85 3.22 -9.51
CA ALA A 264 -31.10 3.46 -10.74
C ALA A 264 -29.57 3.45 -10.54
N VAL A 265 -29.08 4.02 -9.44
CA VAL A 265 -27.64 4.17 -9.13
C VAL A 265 -27.15 3.29 -7.97
N ALA A 266 -28.03 2.43 -7.45
CA ALA A 266 -27.76 1.59 -6.29
C ALA A 266 -26.57 0.63 -6.50
N ASN A 267 -25.81 0.44 -5.42
CA ASN A 267 -24.78 -0.57 -5.31
C ASN A 267 -25.19 -1.61 -4.26
N ILE A 268 -24.69 -2.84 -4.40
CA ILE A 268 -24.89 -3.91 -3.42
C ILE A 268 -23.54 -4.15 -2.75
N ILE A 269 -23.43 -3.86 -1.46
CA ILE A 269 -22.21 -4.06 -0.68
C ILE A 269 -22.43 -5.24 0.26
N THR A 270 -21.53 -6.21 0.22
CA THR A 270 -21.58 -7.43 1.04
C THR A 270 -20.19 -7.84 1.49
N ASN A 271 -20.11 -8.72 2.48
CA ASN A 271 -18.87 -9.39 2.85
C ASN A 271 -18.55 -10.59 1.93
N GLN A 272 -17.42 -11.26 2.17
CA GLN A 272 -16.95 -12.40 1.39
C GLN A 272 -17.92 -13.59 1.49
N ASP A 273 -18.50 -13.82 2.67
CA ASP A 273 -19.44 -14.93 2.90
C ASP A 273 -20.75 -14.70 2.13
N GLY A 274 -21.30 -13.48 2.17
CA GLY A 274 -22.48 -13.08 1.41
C GLY A 274 -22.24 -13.07 -0.10
N PHE A 275 -21.04 -12.70 -0.56
CA PHE A 275 -20.68 -12.82 -1.96
C PHE A 275 -20.62 -14.29 -2.41
N ASN A 276 -20.01 -15.17 -1.62
CA ASN A 276 -19.98 -16.60 -1.91
C ASN A 276 -21.39 -17.19 -1.99
N TYR A 277 -22.30 -16.78 -1.09
CA TYR A 277 -23.70 -17.17 -1.18
C TYR A 277 -24.33 -16.74 -2.52
N LEU A 278 -24.12 -15.50 -2.97
CA LEU A 278 -24.65 -15.03 -4.25
C LEU A 278 -24.05 -15.75 -5.47
N ASP A 279 -22.75 -16.07 -5.44
CA ASP A 279 -22.05 -16.70 -6.56
C ASP A 279 -22.44 -18.19 -6.74
N GLN A 280 -22.83 -18.86 -5.65
CA GLN A 280 -23.33 -20.23 -5.69
C GLN A 280 -24.79 -20.36 -6.17
N LEU A 281 -25.51 -19.24 -6.32
CA LEU A 281 -26.90 -19.27 -6.77
C LEU A 281 -27.01 -19.31 -8.29
N GLU A 282 -27.80 -20.25 -8.77
CA GLU A 282 -28.15 -20.43 -10.17
C GLU A 282 -29.64 -20.15 -10.42
N ASP A 283 -29.97 -19.71 -11.63
CA ASP A 283 -31.35 -19.67 -12.09
C ASP A 283 -31.88 -21.07 -12.44
N LYS A 284 -33.17 -21.17 -12.81
CA LYS A 284 -33.78 -22.45 -13.19
C LYS A 284 -33.19 -23.05 -14.47
N ASP A 285 -32.47 -22.26 -15.26
CA ASP A 285 -31.82 -22.66 -16.49
C ASP A 285 -30.34 -23.02 -16.26
N GLY A 286 -29.89 -23.09 -14.99
CA GLY A 286 -28.52 -23.43 -14.60
C GLY A 286 -27.50 -22.31 -14.85
N ARG A 287 -27.95 -21.06 -15.02
CA ARG A 287 -27.07 -19.91 -15.22
C ARG A 287 -26.77 -19.23 -13.89
N PRO A 288 -25.52 -18.81 -13.62
CA PRO A 288 -25.19 -18.04 -12.44
C PRO A 288 -26.03 -16.76 -12.34
N LEU A 289 -26.56 -16.46 -11.16
CA LEU A 289 -27.31 -15.22 -10.93
C LEU A 289 -26.41 -13.98 -11.06
N LEU A 290 -25.13 -14.12 -10.72
CA LEU A 290 -24.12 -13.07 -10.88
C LEU A 290 -23.62 -13.03 -12.32
N GLN A 291 -23.88 -11.92 -13.00
CA GLN A 291 -23.45 -11.69 -14.36
C GLN A 291 -22.14 -10.88 -14.36
N PRO A 292 -21.15 -11.20 -15.20
CA PRO A 292 -20.00 -10.32 -15.38
C PRO A 292 -20.45 -8.98 -16.00
N ASP A 293 -19.85 -7.89 -15.56
CA ASP A 293 -20.05 -6.59 -16.21
C ASP A 293 -19.45 -6.63 -17.63
N PRO A 294 -20.21 -6.26 -18.68
CA PRO A 294 -19.73 -6.28 -20.06
C PRO A 294 -18.53 -5.36 -20.30
N THR A 295 -18.35 -4.33 -19.47
CA THR A 295 -17.22 -3.39 -19.55
C THR A 295 -16.04 -3.81 -18.69
N ASN A 296 -16.27 -4.58 -17.62
CA ASN A 296 -15.22 -5.07 -16.72
C ASN A 296 -15.56 -6.48 -16.21
N PRO A 297 -15.05 -7.53 -16.86
CA PRO A 297 -15.40 -8.92 -16.52
C PRO A 297 -15.05 -9.34 -15.08
N THR A 298 -14.18 -8.61 -14.39
CA THR A 298 -13.82 -8.85 -12.99
C THR A 298 -14.92 -8.39 -12.03
N ARG A 299 -15.76 -7.44 -12.43
CA ARG A 299 -16.90 -6.99 -11.61
C ARG A 299 -18.11 -7.89 -11.88
N LYS A 300 -18.78 -8.28 -10.79
CA LYS A 300 -20.02 -9.05 -10.85
C LYS A 300 -21.21 -8.11 -10.61
N LEU A 301 -22.27 -8.33 -11.37
CA LEU A 301 -23.52 -7.60 -11.33
C LEU A 301 -24.63 -8.54 -10.87
N LEU A 302 -25.51 -8.04 -10.00
CA LEU A 302 -26.79 -8.67 -9.68
C LEU A 302 -27.91 -7.75 -10.17
N SER A 303 -28.74 -8.24 -11.09
CA SER A 303 -29.84 -7.45 -11.69
C SER A 303 -29.38 -6.11 -12.30
N GLY A 304 -28.18 -6.08 -12.89
CA GLY A 304 -27.58 -4.86 -13.47
C GLY A 304 -26.97 -3.89 -12.46
N LYS A 305 -26.87 -4.25 -11.17
CA LYS A 305 -26.22 -3.45 -10.12
C LYS A 305 -24.89 -4.07 -9.69
N PRO A 306 -23.83 -3.30 -9.49
CA PRO A 306 -22.53 -3.84 -9.10
C PRO A 306 -22.56 -4.39 -7.67
N VAL A 307 -21.96 -5.57 -7.50
CA VAL A 307 -21.73 -6.19 -6.20
C VAL A 307 -20.31 -5.88 -5.75
N ILE A 308 -20.21 -5.11 -4.68
CA ILE A 308 -18.96 -4.72 -4.04
C ILE A 308 -18.71 -5.66 -2.87
N VAL A 309 -17.55 -6.32 -2.89
CA VAL A 309 -17.15 -7.27 -1.86
C VAL A 309 -16.17 -6.61 -0.93
N LEU A 310 -16.49 -6.58 0.36
CA LEU A 310 -15.59 -6.19 1.42
C LEU A 310 -15.03 -7.43 2.12
N SER A 311 -13.86 -7.30 2.73
CA SER A 311 -13.30 -8.36 3.57
C SER A 311 -14.19 -8.62 4.79
N ASN A 312 -14.24 -9.88 5.24
CA ASN A 312 -14.87 -10.25 6.51
C ASN A 312 -14.25 -9.53 7.72
N LYS A 313 -13.04 -8.98 7.57
CA LYS A 313 -12.40 -8.13 8.58
C LYS A 313 -13.02 -6.73 8.68
N THR A 314 -13.52 -6.22 7.56
CA THR A 314 -14.15 -4.89 7.45
C THR A 314 -15.61 -4.97 7.86
N ILE A 315 -16.35 -5.95 7.36
CA ILE A 315 -17.74 -6.21 7.73
C ILE A 315 -17.94 -7.70 8.01
N ALA A 316 -18.17 -8.02 9.28
CA ALA A 316 -18.27 -9.41 9.73
C ALA A 316 -19.66 -9.99 9.50
N THR A 317 -19.71 -11.31 9.23
CA THR A 317 -20.95 -12.08 9.38
C THR A 317 -21.36 -12.06 10.85
N ASP A 318 -22.65 -11.86 11.12
CA ASP A 318 -23.16 -11.84 12.47
C ASP A 318 -22.97 -13.20 13.16
N LYS A 319 -23.01 -13.24 14.50
CA LYS A 319 -22.85 -14.47 15.30
C LYS A 319 -23.91 -15.53 14.99
N ASP A 320 -25.04 -15.10 14.40
CA ASP A 320 -26.14 -15.96 13.96
C ASP A 320 -25.98 -16.45 12.51
N GLY A 321 -24.83 -16.23 11.88
CA GLY A 321 -24.58 -16.67 10.49
C GLY A 321 -25.27 -15.79 9.44
N LYS A 322 -25.63 -14.56 9.81
CA LYS A 322 -26.28 -13.59 8.92
C LYS A 322 -25.24 -12.69 8.25
N ALA A 323 -25.08 -12.84 6.93
CA ALA A 323 -24.26 -11.96 6.13
C ALA A 323 -24.99 -10.61 5.91
N PRO A 324 -24.27 -9.48 6.02
CA PRO A 324 -24.81 -8.15 5.79
C PRO A 324 -24.86 -7.83 4.29
N PHE A 325 -25.99 -7.26 3.85
CA PHE A 325 -26.23 -6.78 2.50
C PHE A 325 -26.70 -5.33 2.55
N ILE A 326 -25.82 -4.38 2.25
CA ILE A 326 -26.16 -2.96 2.16
C ILE A 326 -26.57 -2.69 0.71
N VAL A 327 -27.83 -2.35 0.50
CA VAL A 327 -28.42 -2.19 -0.84
C VAL A 327 -28.95 -0.78 -0.99
N GLY A 328 -28.43 -0.01 -1.93
CA GLY A 328 -28.91 1.34 -2.21
C GLY A 328 -27.83 2.29 -2.69
N ASP A 329 -28.13 3.58 -2.65
CA ASP A 329 -27.17 4.62 -2.97
C ASP A 329 -26.53 5.17 -1.69
N LEU A 330 -25.30 4.72 -1.42
CA LEU A 330 -24.54 5.21 -0.28
C LEU A 330 -24.13 6.68 -0.41
N LYS A 331 -24.07 7.25 -1.62
CA LYS A 331 -23.74 8.67 -1.81
C LYS A 331 -24.84 9.56 -1.29
N GLU A 332 -26.10 9.16 -1.51
CA GLU A 332 -27.23 9.91 -0.99
C GLU A 332 -27.57 9.55 0.45
N ALA A 333 -27.21 8.33 0.89
CA ALA A 333 -27.50 7.88 2.24
C ALA A 333 -26.55 8.39 3.32
N VAL A 334 -25.25 8.53 3.01
CA VAL A 334 -24.21 8.84 4.00
C VAL A 334 -23.37 10.01 3.54
N VAL A 335 -23.19 10.99 4.43
CA VAL A 335 -22.25 12.09 4.23
C VAL A 335 -21.09 11.97 5.21
N LEU A 336 -19.87 12.00 4.65
CA LEU A 336 -18.62 12.13 5.38
C LEU A 336 -18.22 13.61 5.36
N TRP A 337 -18.19 14.22 6.54
CA TRP A 337 -17.77 15.60 6.75
C TRP A 337 -16.26 15.65 6.93
N ASP A 338 -15.52 16.05 5.90
CA ASP A 338 -14.06 16.14 5.97
C ASP A 338 -13.65 17.57 6.34
N ARG A 339 -13.11 17.77 7.53
CA ARG A 339 -12.57 19.09 7.92
C ARG A 339 -11.10 19.23 7.59
N GLN A 340 -10.35 18.17 7.82
CA GLN A 340 -8.93 18.13 7.58
C GLN A 340 -8.55 16.70 7.25
N GLN A 341 -8.10 16.53 6.01
CA GLN A 341 -7.47 15.32 5.52
C GLN A 341 -6.28 14.95 6.40
N LEU A 342 -5.93 13.66 6.38
CA LEU A 342 -4.81 13.08 7.11
C LEU A 342 -3.57 13.98 7.08
N SER A 343 -3.22 14.54 8.24
CA SER A 343 -2.00 15.32 8.45
C SER A 343 -0.98 14.46 9.17
N LEU A 344 0.26 14.48 8.66
CA LEU A 344 1.39 13.77 9.23
C LEU A 344 2.42 14.79 9.71
N ASP A 345 2.62 14.85 11.03
CA ASP A 345 3.65 15.65 11.66
C ASP A 345 4.72 14.75 12.27
N MET A 346 5.94 15.23 12.37
CA MET A 346 7.02 14.53 13.05
C MET A 346 7.73 15.45 14.05
N THR A 347 8.13 14.89 15.19
CA THR A 347 8.90 15.62 16.19
C THR A 347 10.02 14.78 16.77
N LYS A 348 11.19 15.39 16.91
CA LYS A 348 12.36 14.84 17.62
C LYS A 348 12.55 15.47 19.00
N GLU A 349 11.95 16.64 19.23
CA GLU A 349 12.21 17.49 20.40
C GLU A 349 11.06 17.53 21.40
N GLY A 350 9.83 17.51 20.91
CA GLY A 350 8.63 17.53 21.75
C GLY A 350 8.25 16.16 22.34
N GLY A 351 7.51 16.19 23.44
CA GLY A 351 6.88 15.00 24.03
C GLY A 351 7.85 14.09 24.81
N SER A 352 7.76 12.79 24.54
CA SER A 352 8.66 11.76 25.09
C SER A 352 9.79 11.40 24.12
N ALA A 353 9.70 11.85 22.86
CA ALA A 353 10.65 11.63 21.78
C ALA A 353 12.11 11.92 22.20
N TRP A 354 12.34 13.12 22.76
CA TRP A 354 13.66 13.54 23.23
C TRP A 354 14.21 12.65 24.34
N ARG A 355 13.37 12.25 25.31
CA ARG A 355 13.81 11.43 26.45
C ARG A 355 14.13 9.99 26.03
N GLY A 356 13.44 9.49 25.00
CA GLY A 356 13.54 8.11 24.53
C GLY A 356 14.52 7.87 23.38
N ASN A 357 15.25 8.89 22.92
CA ASN A 357 16.00 8.84 21.65
C ASN A 357 15.15 8.29 20.49
N THR A 358 13.91 8.78 20.39
CA THR A 358 12.96 8.39 19.33
C THR A 358 12.50 9.62 18.55
N THR A 359 12.01 9.40 17.33
CA THR A 359 11.24 10.37 16.55
C THR A 359 9.78 9.94 16.59
N GLU A 360 8.88 10.82 17.04
CA GLU A 360 7.45 10.55 17.08
C GLU A 360 6.80 11.04 15.78
N PHE A 361 6.13 10.14 15.06
CA PHE A 361 5.26 10.47 13.93
C PHE A 361 3.82 10.57 14.43
N ARG A 362 3.19 11.73 14.29
CA ARG A 362 1.80 11.97 14.63
C ARG A 362 0.96 12.00 13.37
N ALA A 363 -0.11 11.21 13.36
CA ALA A 363 -1.17 11.26 12.38
C ALA A 363 -2.42 11.87 13.01
N ILE A 364 -3.06 12.82 12.33
CA ILE A 364 -4.34 13.37 12.75
C ILE A 364 -5.26 13.58 11.54
N GLU A 365 -6.50 13.16 11.69
CA GLU A 365 -7.60 13.40 10.75
C GLU A 365 -8.78 13.97 11.53
N ARG A 366 -9.60 14.79 10.85
CA ARG A 366 -10.73 15.47 11.49
C ARG A 366 -11.96 15.29 10.63
N GLU A 367 -12.87 14.46 11.11
CA GLU A 367 -14.02 14.04 10.34
C GLU A 367 -15.21 13.70 11.23
N ASP A 368 -16.38 13.66 10.60
CA ASP A 368 -17.63 13.17 11.17
C ASP A 368 -18.38 12.44 10.06
N VAL A 369 -19.23 11.48 10.42
CA VAL A 369 -20.07 10.76 9.46
C VAL A 369 -21.50 10.78 9.95
N THR A 370 -22.41 11.15 9.06
CA THR A 370 -23.83 11.24 9.39
C THR A 370 -24.69 10.62 8.30
N LEU A 371 -25.84 10.06 8.69
CA LEU A 371 -26.88 9.64 7.76
C LEU A 371 -27.58 10.88 7.16
N TRP A 372 -27.55 10.99 5.84
CA TRP A 372 -28.17 12.09 5.10
C TRP A 372 -29.59 11.75 4.69
N ASP A 373 -29.77 10.62 4.02
CA ASP A 373 -31.09 10.06 3.72
C ASP A 373 -31.16 8.57 4.04
N THR A 374 -31.94 8.22 5.06
CA THR A 374 -32.16 6.84 5.47
C THR A 374 -33.00 6.04 4.49
N GLU A 375 -33.76 6.68 3.60
CA GLU A 375 -34.59 6.02 2.59
C GLU A 375 -33.78 5.58 1.35
N ALA A 376 -32.57 6.14 1.16
CA ALA A 376 -31.70 5.83 0.03
C ALA A 376 -30.97 4.48 0.16
N VAL A 377 -31.01 3.85 1.33
CA VAL A 377 -30.30 2.59 1.61
C VAL A 377 -31.12 1.65 2.49
N VAL A 378 -31.04 0.36 2.17
CA VAL A 378 -31.61 -0.73 2.96
C VAL A 378 -30.47 -1.57 3.52
N TYR A 379 -30.42 -1.69 4.85
CA TYR A 379 -29.55 -2.65 5.51
C TYR A 379 -30.25 -4.01 5.60
N GLY A 380 -29.88 -4.91 4.71
CA GLY A 380 -30.37 -6.28 4.66
C GLY A 380 -29.46 -7.26 5.40
N GLN A 381 -30.04 -8.35 5.89
CA GLN A 381 -29.31 -9.52 6.38
C GLN A 381 -29.86 -10.79 5.72
N ILE A 382 -28.97 -11.71 5.32
CA ILE A 382 -29.32 -13.03 4.79
C ILE A 382 -28.53 -14.08 5.56
N THR A 383 -29.20 -15.16 5.96
CA THR A 383 -28.55 -16.30 6.60
C THR A 383 -27.76 -17.10 5.55
N VAL A 384 -26.43 -17.10 5.67
CA VAL A 384 -25.52 -17.79 4.73
C VAL A 384 -24.90 -19.05 5.32
N THR A 385 -25.00 -19.22 6.64
CA THR A 385 -24.51 -20.41 7.34
C THR A 385 -25.66 -21.04 8.13
N ALA A 386 -26.09 -22.24 7.74
CA ALA A 386 -26.76 -23.12 8.69
C ALA A 386 -25.70 -23.51 9.73
N LYS A 387 -25.90 -23.14 11.01
CA LYS A 387 -25.06 -23.67 12.11
C LYS A 387 -25.02 -25.19 11.97
N ALA A 388 -23.83 -25.75 11.77
CA ALA A 388 -23.54 -27.14 12.07
C ALA A 388 -23.29 -27.28 13.58
#